data_AF-A0A1S2VF48-F1
#
_entry.id   AF-A0A1S2VF48-F1
#
_cell.length_a   1.000
_cell.length_b   1.000
_cell.length_c   1.000
_cell.angle_alpha   90.00
_cell.angle_beta   90.00
_cell.angle_gamma   90.00
#
_symmetry.space_group_name_H-M   'P 1'
#
loop_
_entity.id
_entity.type
_entity.pdbx_description
1 polymer ?
#
loop_
_entity_poly.entity_id
_entity_poly.type
_entity_poly.pdbx_seq_one_letter_code
_entity_poly.pdbx_strand_id
1 'polypeptide(L)'
;MTTKILTGELMRYDEQGMEGGDLIIVEKTYKGLGPAAYTLSNGSKVWDHNDNNRSGIITATEAFLDNRWLPFPDPICHDKDYQLSSLFLGESKGDREADRRLSRKYHFTISYAVERLNDLYGNGNWRIDRHLPFVILNDGSHVHLRDTPTTTPSRPYSISTDTKMRFTVRWHDGVTQYHVSSDNLFVEQWDLKGLHRLNDTDMLKVLDPVTNRIICEGRLNTIPLKVFSDTPKGHFEHDSSGHWEQYFSGGYFAELHRYTD
;
A
#
# COMPACT_ATOMS: atom_id res chain seq x y z
N MET A 1 32.27 17.56 -19.83
CA MET A 1 31.55 17.34 -18.56
C MET A 1 30.24 18.08 -18.62
N THR A 2 29.16 17.32 -18.79
CA THR A 2 27.80 17.86 -18.85
C THR A 2 27.17 17.61 -17.50
N THR A 3 26.77 18.67 -16.79
CA THR A 3 25.97 18.52 -15.58
C THR A 3 24.54 18.25 -16.00
N LYS A 4 24.03 17.03 -15.79
CA LYS A 4 22.60 16.79 -15.94
C LYS A 4 21.90 17.42 -14.73
N ILE A 5 21.09 18.45 -14.99
CA ILE A 5 20.26 19.10 -13.98
C ILE A 5 18.84 18.56 -14.12
N LEU A 6 18.32 17.97 -13.05
CA LEU A 6 16.96 17.46 -12.96
C LEU A 6 16.31 18.08 -11.72
N THR A 7 15.01 18.39 -11.81
CA THR A 7 14.24 18.85 -10.65
C THR A 7 13.16 17.84 -10.34
N GLY A 8 13.09 17.41 -9.10
CA GLY A 8 12.16 16.36 -8.70
C GLY A 8 12.00 16.27 -7.19
N GLU A 9 11.13 15.37 -6.77
CA GLU A 9 10.83 15.12 -5.37
C GLU A 9 11.76 14.05 -4.80
N LEU A 10 12.34 14.33 -3.64
CA LEU A 10 13.17 13.40 -2.90
C LEU A 10 12.29 12.41 -2.15
N MET A 11 12.53 11.11 -2.37
CA MET A 11 11.75 10.05 -1.76
C MET A 11 12.64 8.86 -1.42
N ARG A 12 12.18 8.01 -0.50
CA ARG A 12 12.70 6.65 -0.35
C ARG A 12 11.78 5.69 -1.12
N TYR A 13 12.36 4.93 -2.03
CA TYR A 13 11.63 3.93 -2.80
C TYR A 13 12.00 2.53 -2.34
N ASP A 14 10.99 1.73 -2.04
CA ASP A 14 11.13 0.35 -1.59
C ASP A 14 10.26 -0.53 -2.50
N GLU A 15 10.89 -1.42 -3.25
CA GLU A 15 10.20 -2.37 -4.11
C GLU A 15 9.76 -3.56 -3.24
N GLN A 16 8.44 -3.80 -3.15
CA GLN A 16 7.85 -4.78 -2.23
C GLN A 16 8.64 -6.10 -2.18
N GLY A 17 9.23 -6.39 -1.02
CA GLY A 17 9.93 -7.65 -0.76
C GLY A 17 11.46 -7.58 -0.83
N MET A 18 12.06 -6.41 -1.09
CA MET A 18 13.48 -6.18 -0.84
C MET A 18 13.62 -5.36 0.45
N GLU A 19 14.23 -5.94 1.48
CA GLU A 19 14.76 -5.14 2.60
C GLU A 19 15.71 -4.08 2.01
N GLY A 20 15.69 -2.82 2.50
CA GLY A 20 16.63 -1.78 2.04
C GLY A 20 16.28 -1.03 0.76
N GLY A 21 15.26 -0.17 0.80
CA GLY A 21 14.91 0.74 -0.30
C GLY A 21 16.01 1.74 -0.71
N ASP A 22 15.89 2.32 -1.91
CA ASP A 22 16.81 3.30 -2.46
C ASP A 22 16.39 4.75 -2.12
N LEU A 23 17.35 5.65 -1.90
CA LEU A 23 17.08 7.09 -1.98
C LEU A 23 17.01 7.50 -3.46
N ILE A 24 15.91 8.14 -3.82
CA ILE A 24 15.61 8.50 -5.21
C ILE A 24 15.21 9.96 -5.32
N ILE A 25 15.30 10.48 -6.55
CA ILE A 25 14.56 11.66 -6.98
C ILE A 25 13.59 11.28 -8.09
N VAL A 26 12.33 11.69 -7.95
CA VAL A 26 11.30 11.52 -8.98
C VAL A 26 11.15 12.83 -9.73
N GLU A 27 11.53 12.85 -11.00
CA GLU A 27 11.41 14.03 -11.87
C GLU A 27 9.99 14.61 -11.86
N LYS A 28 9.90 15.93 -11.66
CA LYS A 28 8.62 16.64 -11.60
C LYS A 28 7.77 16.46 -12.85
N THR A 29 8.41 16.35 -14.02
CA THR A 29 7.76 16.15 -15.33
C THR A 29 7.05 14.81 -15.47
N TYR A 30 7.41 13.83 -14.65
CA TYR A 30 6.82 12.50 -14.63
C TYR A 30 5.86 12.29 -13.45
N LYS A 31 5.61 13.31 -12.63
CA LYS A 31 4.55 13.29 -11.61
C LYS A 31 3.30 13.96 -12.16
N GLY A 32 2.14 13.36 -11.90
CA GLY A 32 0.85 13.92 -12.32
C GLY A 32 -0.30 13.37 -11.48
N LEU A 33 -1.49 13.92 -11.69
CA LEU A 33 -2.71 13.38 -11.12
C LEU A 33 -3.25 12.30 -12.04
N GLY A 34 -3.47 11.11 -11.49
CA GLY A 34 -4.11 10.00 -12.17
C GLY A 34 -5.29 9.45 -11.38
N PRO A 35 -6.16 8.64 -12.00
CA PRO A 35 -7.26 7.98 -11.31
C PRO A 35 -6.73 7.21 -10.11
N ALA A 36 -7.42 7.30 -8.97
CA ALA A 36 -7.11 6.48 -7.81
C ALA A 36 -7.03 5.00 -8.20
N ALA A 37 -5.80 4.45 -8.21
CA ALA A 37 -5.62 3.01 -8.40
C ALA A 37 -6.19 2.25 -7.20
N TYR A 38 -6.41 0.95 -7.39
CA TYR A 38 -7.03 0.09 -6.40
C TYR A 38 -6.26 0.12 -5.07
N THR A 39 -6.99 0.26 -3.96
CA THR A 39 -6.54 0.34 -2.55
C THR A 39 -6.01 1.71 -2.06
N LEU A 40 -6.88 2.73 -2.04
CA LEU A 40 -6.65 3.87 -1.15
C LEU A 40 -6.93 3.48 0.31
N SER A 41 -6.11 4.00 1.22
CA SER A 41 -6.21 3.75 2.66
C SER A 41 -6.48 5.05 3.42
N ASN A 42 -6.94 4.93 4.67
CA ASN A 42 -7.08 6.08 5.56
C ASN A 42 -5.72 6.79 5.72
N GLY A 43 -5.73 8.13 5.63
CA GLY A 43 -4.53 8.97 5.59
C GLY A 43 -4.01 9.27 4.18
N SER A 44 -4.51 8.59 3.14
CA SER A 44 -4.12 8.88 1.76
C SER A 44 -4.56 10.28 1.34
N LYS A 45 -3.66 11.02 0.70
CA LYS A 45 -3.96 12.32 0.08
C LYS A 45 -4.60 12.09 -1.29
N VAL A 46 -5.68 12.83 -1.54
CA VAL A 46 -6.47 12.73 -2.77
C VAL A 46 -6.82 14.11 -3.30
N TRP A 47 -7.18 14.17 -4.58
CA TRP A 47 -7.66 15.35 -5.28
C TRP A 47 -9.05 15.12 -5.84
N ASP A 48 -9.87 16.17 -5.89
CA ASP A 48 -11.21 16.12 -6.46
C ASP A 48 -11.10 15.98 -7.99
N HIS A 49 -11.77 14.99 -8.57
CA HIS A 49 -11.79 14.79 -10.02
C HIS A 49 -12.37 16.01 -10.77
N ASN A 50 -13.27 16.76 -10.14
CA ASN A 50 -13.89 17.95 -10.75
C ASN A 50 -13.10 19.23 -10.50
N ASP A 51 -12.16 19.23 -9.56
CA ASP A 51 -11.27 20.35 -9.25
C ASP A 51 -9.90 19.82 -8.80
N ASN A 52 -8.98 19.71 -9.77
CA ASN A 52 -7.63 19.20 -9.54
C ASN A 52 -6.77 20.06 -8.61
N ASN A 53 -7.22 21.27 -8.20
CA ASN A 53 -6.54 22.07 -7.18
C ASN A 53 -7.07 21.78 -5.77
N ARG A 54 -8.23 21.14 -5.67
CA ARG A 54 -8.87 20.79 -4.40
C ARG A 54 -8.32 19.47 -3.91
N SER A 55 -7.62 19.50 -2.79
CA SER A 55 -7.03 18.32 -2.16
C SER A 55 -7.59 18.05 -0.78
N GLY A 56 -7.54 16.79 -0.37
CA GLY A 56 -8.03 16.33 0.92
C GLY A 56 -7.34 15.06 1.38
N ILE A 57 -7.76 14.56 2.53
CA ILE A 57 -7.25 13.34 3.14
C ILE A 57 -8.41 12.39 3.39
N ILE A 58 -8.24 11.12 3.03
CA ILE A 58 -9.19 10.06 3.33
C ILE A 58 -9.20 9.79 4.83
N THR A 59 -10.36 9.83 5.45
CA THR A 59 -10.53 9.57 6.89
C THR A 59 -11.28 8.28 7.18
N ALA A 60 -12.05 7.77 6.23
CA ALA A 60 -12.72 6.48 6.32
C ALA A 60 -12.87 5.88 4.94
N THR A 61 -12.81 4.55 4.88
CA THR A 61 -12.88 3.77 3.66
C THR A 61 -13.93 2.68 3.81
N GLU A 62 -14.72 2.47 2.77
CA GLU A 62 -15.74 1.41 2.72
C GLU A 62 -15.66 0.66 1.40
N ALA A 63 -15.91 -0.65 1.47
CA ALA A 63 -15.98 -1.55 0.33
C ALA A 63 -17.41 -2.04 0.14
N PHE A 64 -17.85 -2.15 -1.12
CA PHE A 64 -19.16 -2.72 -1.46
C PHE A 64 -19.05 -4.24 -1.63
N LEU A 65 -19.72 -4.99 -0.75
CA LEU A 65 -19.62 -6.44 -0.71
C LEU A 65 -20.95 -7.03 -0.24
N ASP A 66 -21.46 -8.07 -0.89
CA ASP A 66 -22.78 -8.67 -0.63
C ASP A 66 -23.94 -7.64 -0.55
N ASN A 67 -24.01 -6.73 -1.53
CA ASN A 67 -25.02 -5.67 -1.62
C ASN A 67 -25.05 -4.68 -0.43
N ARG A 68 -23.97 -4.57 0.33
CA ARG A 68 -23.84 -3.62 1.45
C ARG A 68 -22.47 -2.94 1.44
N TRP A 69 -22.43 -1.74 2.00
CA TRP A 69 -21.18 -1.04 2.27
C TRP A 69 -20.65 -1.44 3.63
N LEU A 70 -19.39 -1.85 3.69
CA LEU A 70 -18.71 -2.30 4.90
C LEU A 70 -17.43 -1.49 5.12
N PRO A 71 -17.07 -1.18 6.36
CA PRO A 71 -15.79 -0.53 6.65
C PRO A 71 -14.61 -1.36 6.15
N PHE A 72 -13.61 -0.68 5.60
CA PHE A 72 -12.35 -1.28 5.17
C PHE A 72 -11.14 -0.51 5.76
N PRO A 73 -10.16 -1.18 6.38
CA PRO A 73 -10.14 -2.61 6.69
C PRO A 73 -11.28 -3.01 7.63
N ASP A 74 -11.67 -4.29 7.60
CA ASP A 74 -12.71 -4.80 8.51
C ASP A 74 -12.27 -4.59 9.98
N PRO A 75 -13.11 -4.00 10.86
CA PRO A 75 -12.74 -3.72 12.26
C PRO A 75 -12.28 -4.95 13.05
N ILE A 76 -12.63 -6.16 12.61
CA ILE A 76 -12.16 -7.42 13.19
C ILE A 76 -10.62 -7.53 13.16
N CYS A 77 -9.93 -6.85 12.25
CA CYS A 77 -8.47 -6.92 12.13
C CYS A 77 -7.73 -6.42 13.38
N HIS A 78 -8.39 -5.58 14.18
CA HIS A 78 -7.90 -5.06 15.44
C HIS A 78 -8.23 -5.96 16.64
N ASP A 79 -9.01 -7.03 16.45
CA ASP A 79 -9.30 -8.00 17.49
C ASP A 79 -8.08 -8.91 17.72
N LYS A 80 -7.75 -9.19 18.98
CA LYS A 80 -6.67 -10.11 19.33
C LYS A 80 -6.97 -11.53 18.85
N ASP A 81 -8.22 -11.95 18.88
CA ASP A 81 -8.62 -13.27 18.39
C ASP A 81 -8.42 -13.39 16.88
N TYR A 82 -8.51 -12.29 16.12
CA TYR A 82 -8.27 -12.31 14.67
C TYR A 82 -6.83 -12.73 14.34
N GLN A 83 -5.85 -12.26 15.11
CA GLN A 83 -4.43 -12.61 14.91
C GLN A 83 -4.12 -14.09 15.17
N LEU A 84 -5.00 -14.79 15.88
CA LEU A 84 -4.90 -16.23 16.15
C LEU A 84 -5.79 -17.06 15.20
N SER A 85 -6.73 -16.42 14.52
CA SER A 85 -7.79 -17.09 13.76
C SER A 85 -7.31 -17.72 12.47
N SER A 86 -8.08 -18.68 11.96
CA SER A 86 -7.88 -19.27 10.63
C SER A 86 -8.06 -18.23 9.51
N LEU A 87 -8.79 -17.15 9.76
CA LEU A 87 -9.00 -16.06 8.80
C LEU A 87 -7.72 -15.25 8.55
N PHE A 88 -6.79 -15.24 9.50
CA PHE A 88 -5.51 -14.54 9.37
C PHE A 88 -4.34 -15.49 9.11
N LEU A 89 -4.28 -16.63 9.81
CA LEU A 89 -3.17 -17.58 9.74
C LEU A 89 -3.36 -18.72 8.73
N GLY A 90 -4.55 -18.82 8.12
CA GLY A 90 -4.97 -19.93 7.28
C GLY A 90 -5.49 -21.13 8.11
N GLU A 91 -6.26 -22.00 7.46
CA GLU A 91 -6.99 -23.10 8.14
C GLU A 91 -6.09 -24.11 8.87
N SER A 92 -4.83 -24.25 8.46
CA SER A 92 -3.88 -25.21 9.04
C SER A 92 -3.23 -24.72 10.32
N LYS A 93 -3.12 -23.40 10.51
CA LYS A 93 -2.43 -22.76 11.64
C LYS A 93 -3.38 -22.02 12.59
N GLY A 94 -4.59 -21.72 12.14
CA GLY A 94 -5.57 -20.97 12.91
C GLY A 94 -6.15 -21.73 14.11
N ASP A 95 -6.43 -20.99 15.18
CA ASP A 95 -7.15 -21.47 16.36
C ASP A 95 -8.66 -21.48 16.10
N ARG A 96 -9.26 -22.67 16.07
CA ARG A 96 -10.71 -22.87 15.89
C ARG A 96 -11.54 -22.30 17.05
N GLU A 97 -10.95 -22.17 18.23
CA GLU A 97 -11.64 -21.55 19.37
C GLU A 97 -11.66 -20.03 19.23
N ALA A 98 -10.59 -19.43 18.69
CA ALA A 98 -10.58 -18.02 18.30
C ALA A 98 -11.61 -17.73 17.18
N ASP A 99 -11.65 -18.57 16.14
CA ASP A 99 -12.66 -18.53 15.08
C ASP A 99 -14.10 -18.50 15.65
N ARG A 100 -14.39 -19.36 16.62
CA ARG A 100 -15.69 -19.45 17.29
C ARG A 100 -16.03 -18.19 18.08
N ARG A 101 -15.06 -17.63 18.82
CA ARG A 101 -15.25 -16.37 19.56
C ARG A 101 -15.52 -15.20 18.62
N LEU A 102 -14.78 -15.09 17.53
CA LEU A 102 -14.98 -14.07 16.51
C LEU A 102 -16.34 -14.20 15.82
N SER A 103 -16.69 -15.41 15.38
CA SER A 103 -17.97 -15.71 14.73
C SER A 103 -19.16 -15.27 15.59
N ARG A 104 -19.09 -15.51 16.91
CA ARG A 104 -20.11 -15.07 17.86
C ARG A 104 -20.12 -13.56 18.06
N LYS A 105 -18.94 -12.95 18.24
CA LYS A 105 -18.80 -11.52 18.54
C LYS A 105 -19.23 -10.64 17.37
N TYR A 106 -18.94 -11.06 16.14
CA TYR A 106 -19.17 -10.28 14.91
C TYR A 106 -20.27 -10.88 14.02
N HIS A 107 -21.02 -11.87 14.53
CA HIS A 107 -22.20 -12.47 13.91
C HIS A 107 -21.99 -12.95 12.47
N PHE A 108 -21.02 -13.83 12.28
CA PHE A 108 -20.77 -14.51 11.00
C PHE A 108 -20.54 -16.00 11.22
N THR A 109 -20.57 -16.76 10.12
CA THR A 109 -20.21 -18.17 10.06
C THR A 109 -18.97 -18.33 9.20
N ILE A 110 -18.14 -19.33 9.51
CA ILE A 110 -16.92 -19.64 8.76
C ILE A 110 -17.17 -20.93 7.99
N SER A 111 -16.88 -20.91 6.69
CA SER A 111 -16.89 -22.08 5.82
C SER A 111 -15.47 -22.52 5.53
N TYR A 112 -15.12 -23.70 6.02
CA TYR A 112 -13.77 -24.27 5.90
C TYR A 112 -13.61 -25.06 4.60
N ALA A 113 -12.38 -25.47 4.27
CA ALA A 113 -12.06 -26.09 2.98
C ALA A 113 -12.92 -27.32 2.68
N VAL A 114 -13.15 -28.21 3.65
CA VAL A 114 -13.98 -29.41 3.47
C VAL A 114 -15.42 -29.04 3.09
N GLU A 115 -16.01 -28.06 3.78
CA GLU A 115 -17.37 -27.58 3.51
C GLU A 115 -17.43 -26.95 2.13
N ARG A 116 -16.50 -26.04 1.82
CA ARG A 116 -16.41 -25.37 0.51
C ARG A 116 -16.23 -26.35 -0.64
N LEU A 117 -15.40 -27.38 -0.47
CA LEU A 117 -15.15 -28.39 -1.50
C LEU A 117 -16.36 -29.31 -1.69
N ASN A 118 -17.05 -29.67 -0.61
CA ASN A 118 -18.30 -30.43 -0.70
C ASN A 118 -19.40 -29.62 -1.40
N ASP A 119 -19.49 -28.33 -1.14
CA ASP A 119 -20.46 -27.45 -1.80
C ASP A 119 -20.14 -27.25 -3.29
N LEU A 120 -18.86 -27.11 -3.65
CA LEU A 120 -18.43 -26.86 -5.03
C LEU A 120 -18.40 -28.11 -5.90
N TYR A 121 -17.91 -29.23 -5.36
CA TYR A 121 -17.60 -30.43 -6.16
C TYR A 121 -18.41 -31.66 -5.74
N GLY A 122 -19.10 -31.61 -4.60
CA GLY A 122 -19.81 -32.75 -4.02
C GLY A 122 -18.91 -33.63 -3.15
N ASN A 123 -19.52 -34.24 -2.14
CA ASN A 123 -18.81 -35.13 -1.22
C ASN A 123 -18.26 -36.37 -1.95
N GLY A 124 -16.99 -36.69 -1.72
CA GLY A 124 -16.30 -37.82 -2.34
C GLY A 124 -15.78 -37.57 -3.78
N ASN A 125 -15.93 -36.34 -4.29
CA ASN A 125 -15.49 -35.97 -5.64
C ASN A 125 -14.10 -35.29 -5.70
N TRP A 126 -13.40 -35.25 -4.58
CA TRP A 126 -12.15 -34.54 -4.42
C TRP A 126 -11.28 -35.17 -3.33
N ARG A 127 -9.97 -34.90 -3.38
CA ARG A 127 -9.00 -35.22 -2.32
C ARG A 127 -7.92 -34.13 -2.21
N ILE A 128 -7.42 -33.89 -1.01
CA ILE A 128 -6.31 -32.95 -0.79
C ILE A 128 -5.01 -33.55 -1.35
N ASP A 129 -4.27 -32.77 -2.14
CA ASP A 129 -2.95 -33.14 -2.65
C ASP A 129 -1.87 -32.72 -1.65
N ARG A 130 -1.51 -33.64 -0.75
CA ARG A 130 -0.56 -33.48 0.38
C ARG A 130 -1.01 -32.45 1.44
N HIS A 131 -1.30 -31.22 1.04
CA HIS A 131 -1.75 -30.12 1.87
C HIS A 131 -2.58 -29.12 1.05
N LEU A 132 -3.49 -28.39 1.71
CA LEU A 132 -4.06 -27.17 1.12
C LEU A 132 -2.92 -26.23 0.72
N PRO A 133 -3.02 -25.49 -0.40
CA PRO A 133 -4.22 -25.21 -1.18
C PRO A 133 -4.56 -26.22 -2.29
N PHE A 134 -3.79 -27.29 -2.50
CA PHE A 134 -3.94 -28.13 -3.69
C PHE A 134 -4.93 -29.27 -3.48
N VAL A 135 -5.83 -29.46 -4.46
CA VAL A 135 -6.88 -30.48 -4.45
C VAL A 135 -6.92 -31.18 -5.81
N ILE A 136 -7.11 -32.49 -5.79
CA ILE A 136 -7.30 -33.31 -6.99
C ILE A 136 -8.77 -33.71 -7.06
N LEU A 137 -9.43 -33.41 -8.18
CA LEU A 137 -10.79 -33.84 -8.49
C LEU A 137 -10.81 -35.27 -9.04
N ASN A 138 -11.98 -35.91 -9.03
CA ASN A 138 -12.12 -37.31 -9.48
C ASN A 138 -11.77 -37.54 -10.96
N ASP A 139 -11.84 -36.51 -11.80
CA ASP A 139 -11.42 -36.55 -13.20
C ASP A 139 -9.89 -36.44 -13.38
N GLY A 140 -9.14 -36.27 -12.28
CA GLY A 140 -7.69 -36.08 -12.27
C GLY A 140 -7.26 -34.61 -12.37
N SER A 141 -8.19 -33.67 -12.48
CA SER A 141 -7.89 -32.23 -12.52
C SER A 141 -7.29 -31.74 -11.21
N HIS A 142 -6.26 -30.90 -11.29
CA HIS A 142 -5.66 -30.22 -10.14
C HIS A 142 -6.26 -28.83 -10.00
N VAL A 143 -6.83 -28.53 -8.83
CA VAL A 143 -7.40 -27.22 -8.51
C VAL A 143 -6.70 -26.61 -7.29
N HIS A 144 -6.55 -25.29 -7.32
CA HIS A 144 -5.96 -24.52 -6.23
C HIS A 144 -7.08 -23.85 -5.43
N LEU A 145 -7.35 -24.34 -4.23
CA LEU A 145 -8.29 -23.78 -3.27
C LEU A 145 -7.56 -22.86 -2.30
N ARG A 146 -8.01 -21.61 -2.11
CA ARG A 146 -7.41 -20.71 -1.10
C ARG A 146 -7.40 -21.38 0.29
N ASP A 147 -6.27 -21.27 0.99
CA ASP A 147 -6.01 -21.84 2.32
C ASP A 147 -6.74 -21.12 3.47
N THR A 148 -7.24 -19.92 3.19
CA THR A 148 -8.00 -19.08 4.10
C THR A 148 -9.48 -19.43 3.97
N PRO A 149 -10.22 -19.63 5.08
CA PRO A 149 -11.63 -19.96 5.02
C PRO A 149 -12.46 -18.74 4.60
N THR A 150 -13.69 -18.98 4.14
CA THR A 150 -14.62 -17.89 3.76
C THR A 150 -15.64 -17.64 4.86
N THR A 151 -16.32 -16.51 4.81
CA THR A 151 -17.34 -16.16 5.82
C THR A 151 -18.69 -15.84 5.21
N THR A 152 -19.76 -16.15 5.95
CA THR A 152 -21.13 -15.75 5.62
C THR A 152 -21.75 -14.98 6.78
N PRO A 153 -22.22 -13.73 6.58
CA PRO A 153 -22.06 -12.95 5.34
C PRO A 153 -20.59 -12.59 5.09
N SER A 154 -20.23 -12.33 3.84
CA SER A 154 -18.84 -12.07 3.46
C SER A 154 -18.32 -10.77 4.07
N ARG A 155 -17.01 -10.73 4.28
CA ARG A 155 -16.31 -9.64 4.98
C ARG A 155 -15.09 -9.18 4.17
N PRO A 156 -14.74 -7.88 4.19
CA PRO A 156 -13.71 -7.33 3.32
C PRO A 156 -12.31 -7.53 3.93
N TYR A 157 -11.89 -8.79 4.09
CA TYR A 157 -10.53 -9.14 4.54
C TYR A 157 -9.48 -8.76 3.49
N SER A 158 -9.85 -8.88 2.22
CA SER A 158 -9.12 -8.40 1.06
C SER A 158 -10.14 -7.82 0.08
N ILE A 159 -9.71 -6.87 -0.73
CA ILE A 159 -10.53 -6.33 -1.82
C ILE A 159 -9.92 -6.74 -3.15
N SER A 160 -10.76 -7.20 -4.07
CA SER A 160 -10.38 -7.41 -5.45
C SER A 160 -10.31 -6.06 -6.18
N THR A 161 -9.63 -6.02 -7.33
CA THR A 161 -9.52 -4.81 -8.14
C THR A 161 -10.87 -4.30 -8.63
N ASP A 162 -11.88 -5.14 -8.79
CA ASP A 162 -13.23 -4.76 -9.22
C ASP A 162 -14.18 -4.36 -8.07
N THR A 163 -13.72 -4.44 -6.81
CA THR A 163 -14.54 -4.04 -5.66
C THR A 163 -14.80 -2.54 -5.68
N LYS A 164 -16.07 -2.13 -5.67
CA LYS A 164 -16.44 -0.72 -5.59
C LYS A 164 -16.06 -0.18 -4.22
N MET A 165 -15.33 0.93 -4.21
CA MET A 165 -14.88 1.61 -3.00
C MET A 165 -15.50 2.99 -2.90
N ARG A 166 -15.76 3.42 -1.66
CA ARG A 166 -16.11 4.80 -1.36
C ARG A 166 -15.41 5.29 -0.11
N PHE A 167 -15.28 6.60 0.01
CA PHE A 167 -14.42 7.24 0.98
C PHE A 167 -15.15 8.38 1.67
N THR A 168 -14.79 8.62 2.93
CA THR A 168 -14.98 9.92 3.56
C THR A 168 -13.71 10.72 3.39
N VAL A 169 -13.83 11.91 2.81
CA VAL A 169 -12.71 12.80 2.53
C VAL A 169 -12.88 14.08 3.32
N ARG A 170 -11.84 14.43 4.10
CA ARG A 170 -11.71 15.74 4.71
C ARG A 170 -10.87 16.63 3.80
N TRP A 171 -11.52 17.58 3.14
CA TRP A 171 -10.88 18.52 2.24
C TRP A 171 -10.12 19.60 3.03
N HIS A 172 -9.04 20.11 2.44
CA HIS A 172 -8.24 21.17 3.06
C HIS A 172 -8.96 22.52 3.12
N ASP A 173 -10.04 22.69 2.36
CA ASP A 173 -10.97 23.83 2.47
C ASP A 173 -11.86 23.77 3.74
N GLY A 174 -11.76 22.69 4.53
CA GLY A 174 -12.50 22.48 5.77
C GLY A 174 -13.79 21.67 5.61
N VAL A 175 -14.20 21.34 4.38
CA VAL A 175 -15.40 20.53 4.12
C VAL A 175 -15.11 19.05 4.30
N THR A 176 -16.03 18.32 4.93
CA THR A 176 -16.03 16.85 4.92
C THR A 176 -17.09 16.34 3.96
N GLN A 177 -16.69 15.51 3.01
CA GLN A 177 -17.62 14.81 2.12
C GLN A 177 -17.62 13.32 2.44
N TYR A 178 -18.81 12.73 2.48
CA TYR A 178 -19.03 11.31 2.77
C TYR A 178 -19.37 10.55 1.50
N HIS A 179 -19.03 9.27 1.46
CA HIS A 179 -19.38 8.35 0.38
C HIS A 179 -18.88 8.77 -1.01
N VAL A 180 -17.73 9.45 -1.09
CA VAL A 180 -17.09 9.82 -2.35
C VAL A 180 -16.59 8.55 -3.03
N SER A 181 -17.07 8.25 -4.24
CA SER A 181 -16.61 7.08 -5.00
C SER A 181 -15.14 7.22 -5.40
N SER A 182 -14.41 6.10 -5.47
CA SER A 182 -13.05 6.03 -6.02
C SER A 182 -12.89 6.76 -7.34
N ASP A 183 -13.89 6.64 -8.21
CA ASP A 183 -13.85 7.16 -9.59
C ASP A 183 -13.91 8.70 -9.63
N ASN A 184 -14.27 9.33 -8.51
CA ASN A 184 -14.30 10.79 -8.34
C ASN A 184 -13.05 11.33 -7.65
N LEU A 185 -12.03 10.49 -7.43
CA LEU A 185 -10.79 10.86 -6.77
C LEU A 185 -9.60 10.64 -7.67
N PHE A 186 -8.72 11.64 -7.70
CA PHE A 186 -7.38 11.51 -8.22
C PHE A 186 -6.37 11.32 -7.10
N VAL A 187 -5.27 10.65 -7.44
CA VAL A 187 -4.07 10.57 -6.61
C VAL A 187 -2.88 11.02 -7.42
N GLU A 188 -1.85 11.45 -6.70
CA GLU A 188 -0.56 11.69 -7.33
C GLU A 188 0.04 10.34 -7.75
N GLN A 189 0.40 10.26 -9.02
CA GLN A 189 1.07 9.13 -9.64
C GLN A 189 2.38 9.62 -10.25
N TRP A 190 3.31 8.69 -10.41
CA TRP A 190 4.57 8.98 -11.08
C TRP A 190 5.01 7.79 -11.94
N ASP A 191 5.68 8.09 -13.05
CA ASP A 191 6.21 7.09 -13.98
C ASP A 191 7.64 6.68 -13.58
N LEU A 192 7.94 5.38 -13.63
CA LEU A 192 9.28 4.82 -13.41
C LEU A 192 10.34 5.44 -14.33
N LYS A 193 9.96 5.97 -15.51
CA LYS A 193 10.88 6.71 -16.40
C LYS A 193 11.48 7.96 -15.76
N GLY A 194 10.77 8.57 -14.81
CA GLY A 194 11.22 9.75 -14.07
C GLY A 194 11.96 9.42 -12.78
N LEU A 195 12.13 8.14 -12.44
CA LEU A 195 12.83 7.71 -11.23
C LEU A 195 14.33 7.68 -11.47
N HIS A 196 15.07 8.45 -10.67
CA HIS A 196 16.54 8.42 -10.67
C HIS A 196 17.02 8.00 -9.28
N ARG A 197 17.69 6.85 -9.23
CA ARG A 197 18.46 6.46 -8.05
C ARG A 197 19.59 7.44 -7.84
N LEU A 198 19.80 7.82 -6.59
CA LEU A 198 20.85 8.76 -6.19
C LEU A 198 22.17 8.02 -5.95
N ASN A 199 23.28 8.71 -6.22
CA ASN A 199 24.63 8.19 -6.17
C ASN A 199 25.48 9.08 -5.25
N ASP A 200 26.53 8.52 -4.64
CA ASP A 200 27.41 9.27 -3.71
C ASP A 200 28.07 10.52 -4.34
N THR A 201 28.26 10.53 -5.66
CA THR A 201 28.86 11.65 -6.38
C THR A 201 27.87 12.76 -6.74
N ASP A 202 26.57 12.54 -6.54
CA ASP A 202 25.55 13.52 -6.83
C ASP A 202 25.60 14.69 -5.86
N MET A 203 25.19 15.86 -6.35
CA MET A 203 24.96 17.04 -5.53
C MET A 203 23.47 17.39 -5.57
N LEU A 204 22.87 17.55 -4.38
CA LEU A 204 21.49 17.98 -4.22
C LEU A 204 21.44 19.42 -3.73
N LYS A 205 20.50 20.19 -4.31
CA LYS A 205 20.07 21.49 -3.78
C LYS A 205 18.60 21.40 -3.41
N VAL A 206 18.31 21.27 -2.12
CA VAL A 206 16.95 21.13 -1.59
C VAL A 206 16.28 22.49 -1.57
N LEU A 207 15.06 22.53 -2.11
CA LEU A 207 14.25 23.73 -2.25
C LEU A 207 13.23 23.81 -1.12
N ASP A 208 13.07 25.00 -0.55
CA ASP A 208 11.98 25.31 0.36
C ASP A 208 10.65 25.23 -0.39
N PRO A 209 9.65 24.48 0.11
CA PRO A 209 8.40 24.26 -0.61
C PRO A 209 7.55 25.53 -0.78
N VAL A 210 7.80 26.59 0.02
CA VAL A 210 7.03 27.84 -0.01
C VAL A 210 7.72 28.90 -0.85
N THR A 211 9.01 29.10 -0.62
CA THR A 211 9.80 30.19 -1.20
C THR A 211 10.59 29.77 -2.42
N ASN A 212 10.70 28.46 -2.70
CA ASN A 212 11.51 27.88 -3.76
C ASN A 212 13.00 28.27 -3.69
N ARG A 213 13.48 28.65 -2.50
CA ARG A 213 14.88 28.98 -2.24
C ARG A 213 15.64 27.74 -1.79
N ILE A 214 16.94 27.70 -2.08
CA ILE A 214 17.80 26.62 -1.60
C ILE A 214 17.95 26.73 -0.08
N ILE A 215 17.56 25.67 0.64
CA ILE A 215 17.67 25.57 2.10
C ILE A 215 18.74 24.58 2.55
N CYS A 216 19.16 23.69 1.66
CA CYS A 216 20.27 22.77 1.89
C CYS A 216 20.96 22.50 0.56
N GLU A 217 22.29 22.48 0.58
CA GLU A 217 23.12 22.08 -0.56
C GLU A 217 24.24 21.19 -0.04
N GLY A 218 24.41 20.03 -0.68
CA GLY A 218 25.46 19.10 -0.29
C GLY A 218 25.67 17.97 -1.29
N ARG A 219 26.86 17.38 -1.26
CA ARG A 219 27.15 16.14 -1.98
C ARG A 219 26.63 14.97 -1.18
N LEU A 220 26.11 13.97 -1.88
CA LEU A 220 25.55 12.80 -1.20
C LEU A 220 26.60 11.93 -0.54
N ASN A 221 27.87 11.96 -0.92
CA ASN A 221 28.95 11.25 -0.22
C ASN A 221 29.11 11.64 1.27
N THR A 222 28.49 12.73 1.73
CA THR A 222 28.43 13.08 3.17
C THR A 222 27.31 12.34 3.92
N ILE A 223 26.39 11.70 3.20
CA ILE A 223 25.42 10.73 3.67
C ILE A 223 25.97 9.39 3.16
N PRO A 224 26.54 8.51 3.98
CA PRO A 224 26.98 7.22 3.46
C PRO A 224 25.72 6.45 3.05
N LEU A 225 25.38 6.56 1.76
CA LEU A 225 24.26 5.87 1.15
C LEU A 225 24.57 4.39 1.30
N LYS A 226 23.96 3.75 2.29
CA LYS A 226 24.03 2.30 2.37
C LYS A 226 23.29 1.77 1.15
N VAL A 227 23.93 0.81 0.47
CA VAL A 227 23.31 -0.01 -0.57
C VAL A 227 22.09 -0.78 -0.01
N PHE A 228 21.98 -0.88 1.33
CA PHE A 228 20.92 -1.62 2.02
C PHE A 228 20.68 -1.09 3.46
N SER A 229 19.41 -0.89 3.85
CA SER A 229 19.03 -0.63 5.24
C SER A 229 17.60 -1.08 5.58
N ASP A 230 17.46 -1.88 6.64
CA ASP A 230 16.16 -2.40 7.11
C ASP A 230 15.16 -1.32 7.56
N THR A 231 15.62 -0.09 7.80
CA THR A 231 14.77 1.02 8.26
C THR A 231 15.06 2.31 7.51
N PRO A 232 14.07 3.21 7.35
CA PRO A 232 14.30 4.53 6.74
C PRO A 232 15.44 5.30 7.42
N LYS A 233 15.55 5.17 8.75
CA LYS A 233 16.58 5.79 9.57
C LYS A 233 17.97 5.28 9.29
N GLY A 234 18.14 4.03 8.88
CA GLY A 234 19.46 3.46 8.70
C GLY A 234 20.23 3.98 7.49
N HIS A 235 19.57 4.66 6.54
CA HIS A 235 20.26 5.46 5.50
C HIS A 235 20.90 6.74 6.05
N PHE A 236 20.44 7.23 7.21
CA PHE A 236 20.85 8.51 7.78
C PHE A 236 21.60 8.35 9.12
N GLU A 237 21.94 7.12 9.54
CA GLU A 237 22.64 6.82 10.81
C GLU A 237 23.98 7.55 10.99
N HIS A 238 24.62 7.92 9.88
CA HIS A 238 25.90 8.63 9.86
C HIS A 238 25.76 10.05 9.27
N ASP A 239 24.53 10.52 9.03
CA ASP A 239 24.28 11.91 8.65
C ASP A 239 24.54 12.81 9.86
N SER A 240 25.73 13.39 9.91
CA SER A 240 26.14 14.31 10.98
C SER A 240 25.37 15.64 10.95
N SER A 241 24.68 15.97 9.85
CA SER A 241 23.86 17.17 9.72
C SER A 241 22.45 16.98 10.27
N GLY A 242 21.92 15.75 10.25
CA GLY A 242 20.57 15.40 10.70
C GLY A 242 19.42 16.02 9.87
N HIS A 243 19.74 16.70 8.78
CA HIS A 243 18.76 17.44 7.97
C HIS A 243 18.21 16.60 6.81
N TRP A 244 18.98 15.64 6.30
CA TRP A 244 18.61 14.92 5.08
C TRP A 244 17.41 14.00 5.28
N GLU A 245 17.32 13.29 6.41
CA GLU A 245 16.18 12.40 6.71
C GLU A 245 14.84 13.11 6.55
N GLN A 246 14.76 14.36 7.03
CA GLN A 246 13.54 15.17 6.93
C GLN A 246 13.19 15.49 5.48
N TYR A 247 14.18 15.79 4.62
CA TYR A 247 13.93 16.16 3.23
C TYR A 247 13.37 14.99 2.41
N PHE A 248 13.90 13.78 2.62
CA PHE A 248 13.38 12.57 1.96
C PHE A 248 12.05 12.10 2.56
N SER A 249 11.88 12.18 3.88
CA SER A 249 10.62 11.78 4.53
C SER A 249 9.49 12.76 4.27
N GLY A 250 9.81 14.02 4.04
CA GLY A 250 8.86 15.10 3.78
C GLY A 250 8.52 15.32 2.30
N GLY A 251 9.13 14.58 1.37
CA GLY A 251 8.89 14.77 -0.06
C GLY A 251 9.31 16.14 -0.57
N TYR A 252 10.50 16.62 -0.15
CA TYR A 252 10.98 17.94 -0.59
C TYR A 252 11.41 17.89 -2.05
N PHE A 253 11.23 19.01 -2.77
CA PHE A 253 11.80 19.16 -4.10
C PHE A 253 13.29 19.50 -4.01
N ALA A 254 14.07 18.95 -4.94
CA ALA A 254 15.48 19.27 -5.07
C ALA A 254 15.90 19.37 -6.53
N GLU A 255 17.01 20.08 -6.75
CA GLU A 255 17.80 19.98 -7.97
C GLU A 255 18.87 18.92 -7.80
N LEU A 256 18.89 17.94 -8.70
CA LEU A 256 19.96 16.96 -8.82
C LEU A 256 20.96 17.42 -9.87
N HIS A 257 22.21 17.58 -9.46
CA HIS A 257 23.34 17.92 -10.32
C HIS A 257 24.27 16.70 -10.43
N ARG A 258 24.23 16.02 -11.59
CA ARG A 258 25.02 14.81 -11.84
C ARG A 258 26.11 15.05 -12.88
N TYR A 259 27.34 14.66 -12.56
CA TYR A 259 28.45 14.65 -13.51
C TYR A 259 28.37 13.40 -14.38
N THR A 260 28.20 13.59 -15.70
CA THR A 260 28.37 12.51 -16.68
C THR A 260 29.73 12.65 -17.33
N ASP A 261 30.54 11.59 -17.24
CA ASP A 261 31.82 11.47 -17.95
C ASP A 261 31.64 11.47 -19.47
#